data_AF-A0A0R2NX22-F1
#
_entry.id   AF-A0A0R2NX22-F1
#
_cell.length_a   1.000
_cell.length_b   1.000
_cell.length_c   1.000
_cell.angle_alpha   90.00
_cell.angle_beta   90.00
_cell.angle_gamma   90.00
#
_symmetry.space_group_name_H-M   'P 1'
#
loop_
_entity.id
_entity.type
_entity.pdbx_description
1 polymer ?
#
loop_
_entity_poly.entity_id
_entity_poly.type
_entity_poly.pdbx_seq_one_letter_code
_entity_poly.pdbx_strand_id
1 'polypeptide(L)'
;MQSKYVALHVALFWGIGTFIIKNEDTVKIELDEKIMYEQLKLETVTKDEFITNKIKFIQSLIKQRKLKVEFKKIEFKNNIAKKLLK
;
A
#
# COMPACT_ATOMS: atom_id res chain seq x y z
N MET A 1 -7.57 -2.52 11.23
CA MET A 1 -6.48 -1.58 10.83
C MET A 1 -5.26 -2.35 10.34
N GLN A 2 -4.53 -3.06 11.21
CA GLN A 2 -3.29 -3.78 10.84
C GLN A 2 -3.46 -4.76 9.66
N SER A 3 -4.58 -5.47 9.58
CA SER A 3 -4.90 -6.38 8.47
C SER A 3 -4.83 -5.73 7.08
N LYS A 4 -5.23 -4.45 6.94
CA LYS A 4 -5.16 -3.72 5.66
C LYS A 4 -3.72 -3.43 5.24
N TYR A 5 -2.82 -3.13 6.19
CA TYR A 5 -1.39 -2.95 5.92
C TYR A 5 -0.71 -4.27 5.55
N VAL A 6 -1.12 -5.38 6.19
CA VAL A 6 -0.65 -6.71 5.82
C VAL A 6 -1.09 -7.06 4.39
N ALA A 7 -2.36 -6.81 4.05
CA ALA A 7 -2.87 -7.04 2.70
C ALA A 7 -2.09 -6.24 1.65
N LEU A 8 -1.83 -4.95 1.90
CA LEU A 8 -1.03 -4.11 0.99
C LEU A 8 0.40 -4.63 0.83
N HIS A 9 1.05 -5.00 1.95
CA HIS A 9 2.40 -5.56 1.94
C HIS A 9 2.49 -6.86 1.13
N VAL A 10 1.56 -7.79 1.35
CA VAL A 10 1.49 -9.07 0.62
C VAL A 10 1.22 -8.82 -0.86
N ALA A 11 0.30 -7.93 -1.21
CA ALA A 11 -0.02 -7.61 -2.61
C ALA A 11 1.19 -7.04 -3.37
N LEU A 12 1.92 -6.09 -2.75
CA LEU A 12 3.13 -5.51 -3.34
C LEU A 12 4.24 -6.54 -3.49
N PHE A 13 4.48 -7.34 -2.44
CA PHE A 13 5.50 -8.38 -2.47
C PHE A 13 5.20 -9.46 -3.52
N TRP A 14 3.94 -9.87 -3.62
CA TRP A 14 3.48 -10.85 -4.61
C TRP A 14 3.59 -10.31 -6.04
N GLY A 15 3.10 -9.08 -6.29
CA GLY A 15 3.20 -8.45 -7.61
C GLY A 15 4.64 -8.32 -8.10
N ILE A 16 5.57 -8.09 -7.17
CA ILE A 16 7.00 -8.11 -7.44
C ILE A 16 7.53 -9.53 -7.69
N GLY A 17 7.20 -10.49 -6.83
CA GLY A 17 7.70 -11.87 -6.94
C GLY A 17 7.22 -12.58 -8.20
N THR A 18 6.04 -12.17 -8.71
CA THR A 18 5.46 -12.66 -9.96
C THR A 18 5.84 -11.81 -11.18
N PHE A 19 6.74 -10.83 -11.02
CA PHE A 19 7.22 -9.92 -12.08
C PHE A 19 6.10 -9.13 -12.80
N ILE A 20 4.94 -9.00 -12.16
CA ILE A 20 3.85 -8.11 -12.60
C ILE A 20 4.27 -6.65 -12.42
N ILE A 21 4.96 -6.35 -11.31
CA ILE A 21 5.55 -5.04 -11.03
C ILE A 21 7.06 -5.13 -11.28
N LYS A 22 7.53 -4.40 -12.28
CA LYS A 22 8.95 -4.31 -12.63
C LYS A 22 9.58 -3.05 -12.03
N ASN A 23 10.89 -2.91 -12.18
CA ASN A 23 11.59 -1.71 -11.75
C ASN A 23 11.13 -0.52 -12.59
N GLU A 24 11.04 0.66 -11.97
CA GLU A 24 10.62 1.92 -12.60
C GLU A 24 9.17 1.96 -13.09
N ASP A 25 8.39 0.90 -12.84
CA ASP A 25 6.97 0.87 -13.16
C ASP A 25 6.17 1.90 -12.36
N THR A 26 5.04 2.30 -12.95
CA THR A 26 4.05 3.14 -12.29
C THR A 26 2.99 2.27 -11.64
N VAL A 27 2.90 2.33 -10.31
CA VAL A 27 1.97 1.53 -9.52
C VAL A 27 0.94 2.46 -8.88
N LYS A 28 -0.33 2.25 -9.21
CA LYS A 28 -1.44 2.98 -8.61
C LYS A 28 -1.99 2.18 -7.44
N ILE A 29 -1.95 2.78 -6.25
CA ILE A 29 -2.44 2.16 -5.01
C ILE A 29 -3.71 2.88 -4.59
N GLU A 30 -4.83 2.15 -4.64
CA GLU A 30 -6.15 2.67 -4.26
C GLU A 30 -6.49 2.26 -2.83
N LEU A 31 -6.78 3.24 -1.98
CA LEU A 31 -7.01 3.05 -0.54
C LEU A 31 -8.39 3.59 -0.16
N ASP A 32 -9.17 2.80 0.56
CA ASP A 32 -10.49 3.19 1.08
C ASP A 32 -10.41 3.94 2.42
N GLU A 33 -9.37 3.68 3.21
CA GLU A 33 -9.13 4.33 4.49
C GLU A 33 -8.39 5.66 4.35
N LYS A 34 -8.97 6.73 4.89
CA LYS A 34 -8.34 8.05 4.91
C LYS A 34 -7.02 8.05 5.70
N ILE A 35 -7.03 7.42 6.87
CA ILE A 35 -5.87 7.38 7.78
C ILE A 35 -4.68 6.67 7.10
N MET A 36 -4.94 5.58 6.40
CA MET A 36 -3.91 4.83 5.69
C MET A 36 -3.33 5.62 4.51
N TYR A 37 -4.18 6.34 3.78
CA TYR A 37 -3.73 7.25 2.72
C TYR A 37 -2.86 8.38 3.28
N GLU A 38 -3.27 9.02 4.37
CA GLU A 38 -2.50 10.07 5.03
C GLU A 38 -1.15 9.54 5.53
N GLN A 39 -1.11 8.36 6.15
CA GLN A 39 0.13 7.76 6.65
C GLN A 39 1.10 7.34 5.55
N LEU A 40 0.61 6.83 4.42
CA LEU A 40 1.48 6.40 3.31
C LEU A 40 1.96 7.58 2.46
N LYS A 41 1.14 8.63 2.32
CA LYS A 41 1.49 9.79 1.49
C LYS A 41 2.24 10.89 2.25
N LEU A 42 1.84 11.15 3.50
CA LEU A 42 2.38 12.24 4.32
C LEU A 42 3.35 11.74 5.39
N GLU A 43 3.64 10.43 5.42
CA GLU A 43 4.55 9.80 6.38
C GLU A 43 4.19 10.10 7.84
N THR A 44 2.89 10.28 8.13
CA THR A 44 2.45 10.66 9.47
C THR A 44 2.76 9.56 10.49
N VAL A 45 3.30 9.99 11.64
CA VAL A 45 3.74 9.09 12.70
C VAL A 45 2.53 8.41 13.34
N THR A 46 2.53 7.08 13.32
CA THR A 46 1.59 6.26 14.09
C THR A 46 2.27 5.75 15.36
N LYS A 47 1.52 5.59 16.45
CA LYS A 47 2.02 4.98 17.70
C LYS A 47 2.17 3.46 17.59
N ASP A 48 1.62 2.86 16.53
CA ASP A 48 1.68 1.43 16.28
C ASP A 48 3.00 1.08 15.55
N GLU A 49 3.91 0.42 16.28
CA GLU A 49 5.21 -0.01 15.76
C GLU A 49 5.07 -0.98 14.57
N PHE A 50 4.06 -1.84 14.59
CA PHE A 50 3.81 -2.80 13.51
C PHE A 50 3.47 -2.07 12.21
N ILE A 51 2.56 -1.09 12.29
CA ILE A 51 2.17 -0.28 11.12
C ILE A 51 3.35 0.55 10.63
N THR A 52 4.12 1.14 11.55
CA THR A 52 5.33 1.91 11.22
C THR A 52 6.34 1.07 10.44
N ASN A 53 6.60 -0.15 10.88
CA ASN A 53 7.53 -1.06 10.21
C ASN A 53 7.04 -1.46 8.81
N LYS A 54 5.73 -1.64 8.62
CA LYS A 54 5.15 -1.91 7.29
C LYS A 54 5.25 -0.71 6.35
N ILE A 55 5.03 0.51 6.83
CA ILE A 55 5.21 1.74 6.03
C ILE A 55 6.66 1.89 5.58
N LYS A 56 7.62 1.74 6.51
CA LYS A 56 9.06 1.78 6.20
C LYS A 56 9.45 0.75 5.14
N PHE A 57 8.90 -0.46 5.23
CA PHE A 57 9.13 -1.49 4.22
C PHE A 57 8.63 -1.05 2.83
N ILE A 58 7.40 -0.53 2.76
CA ILE A 58 6.80 -0.07 1.49
C ILE A 58 7.65 1.05 0.90
N GLN A 59 8.05 2.04 1.70
CA GLN A 59 8.92 3.14 1.25
C GLN A 59 10.28 2.63 0.74
N SER A 60 10.91 1.72 1.48
CA SER A 60 12.19 1.11 1.08
C SER A 60 12.06 0.39 -0.26
N LEU A 61 10.99 -0.37 -0.44
CA LEU A 61 10.72 -1.12 -1.66
C LEU A 61 10.45 -0.19 -2.86
N ILE A 62 9.68 0.87 -2.66
CA ILE A 62 9.45 1.92 -3.67
C ILE A 62 10.78 2.56 -4.09
N LYS A 63 11.64 2.89 -3.13
CA LYS A 63 12.95 3.51 -3.37
C LYS A 63 13.91 2.56 -4.09
N GLN A 64 14.04 1.32 -3.62
CA GLN A 64 14.96 0.32 -4.19
C GLN A 64 14.63 -0.01 -5.65
N ARG A 65 13.33 -0.07 -5.99
CA ARG A 65 12.86 -0.39 -7.33
C ARG A 65 12.54 0.83 -8.18
N LYS A 66 12.76 2.04 -7.65
CA LYS A 66 12.43 3.32 -8.27
C LYS A 66 10.98 3.38 -8.78
N LEU A 67 10.05 2.78 -8.05
CA LEU A 67 8.64 2.72 -8.45
C LEU A 67 8.03 4.11 -8.41
N LYS A 68 7.22 4.44 -9.41
CA LYS A 68 6.39 5.65 -9.41
C LYS A 68 5.05 5.29 -8.79
N VAL A 69 4.92 5.54 -7.48
CA VAL A 69 3.71 5.17 -6.75
C VAL A 69 2.73 6.33 -6.67
N GLU A 70 1.52 6.10 -7.17
CA GLU A 70 0.41 7.03 -7.06
C GLU A 70 -0.61 6.52 -6.05
N PHE A 71 -0.65 7.15 -4.89
CA PHE A 71 -1.69 6.88 -3.90
C PHE A 71 -2.96 7.63 -4.27
N LYS A 72 -4.07 6.90 -4.38
CA LYS A 72 -5.41 7.45 -4.60
C LYS A 72 -6.34 7.02 -3.48
N LYS A 73 -7.00 8.00 -2.84
CA LYS A 73 -8.12 7.70 -1.95
C LYS A 73 -9.36 7.39 -2.78
N ILE A 74 -10.01 6.27 -2.47
CA ILE A 74 -11.30 5.86 -3.05
C ILE A 74 -12.35 5.75 -1.94
N GLU A 75 -13.62 5.78 -2.31
CA GLU A 75 -14.68 5.45 -1.37
C GLU A 75 -14.73 3.95 -1.11
N PHE A 76 -15.13 3.55 0.09
CA PHE A 76 -15.31 2.14 0.45
C PHE A 76 -16.20 1.36 -0.53
N LYS A 77 -17.22 2.02 -1.11
CA LYS A 77 -18.12 1.43 -2.11
C LYS A 77 -17.43 1.05 -3.41
N ASN A 78 -16.35 1.75 -3.76
CA ASN A 78 -15.58 1.56 -5.00
C ASN A 78 -14.42 0.58 -4.83
N ASN A 79 -14.19 0.07 -3.62
CA ASN A 79 -13.12 -0.87 -3.35
C ASN A 79 -13.47 -2.26 -3.92
N ILE A 80 -12.70 -2.73 -4.92
CA ILE A 80 -12.89 -4.03 -5.56
C ILE A 80 -12.77 -5.17 -4.52
N ALA A 81 -11.91 -5.01 -3.51
CA ALA A 81 -11.73 -6.00 -2.46
C ALA A 81 -13.01 -6.24 -1.64
N LYS A 82 -13.96 -5.29 -1.64
CA LYS A 82 -15.28 -5.49 -1.03
C LYS A 82 -16.03 -6.67 -1.66
N LYS A 83 -15.90 -6.88 -2.97
CA LYS A 83 -16.57 -8.00 -3.66
C LYS A 83 -16.07 -9.36 -3.16
N LEU A 84 -14.90 -9.39 -2.51
CA LEU A 84 -14.25 -10.59 -1.99
C LEU A 84 -14.50 -10.79 -0.49
N LEU A 85 -14.98 -9.76 0.22
CA LEU A 85 -15.40 -9.84 1.61
C LEU A 85 -16.87 -10.28 1.63
N LYS A 86 -17.09 -11.60 1.67
CA LYS A 86 -18.41 -12.20 1.91
C LYS A 86 -18.87 -11.95 3.34
#